data_AF-B8B763-F1
#
_entry.id   AF-B8B763-F1
#
_cell.length_a   1.000
_cell.length_b   1.000
_cell.length_c   1.000
_cell.angle_alpha   90.00
_cell.angle_beta   90.00
_cell.angle_gamma   90.00
#
_symmetry.space_group_name_H-M   'P 1'
#
loop_
_entity.id
_entity.type
_entity.pdbx_description
1 polymer ?
#
loop_
_entity_poly.entity_id
_entity_poly.type
_entity_poly.pdbx_seq_one_letter_code
_entity_poly.pdbx_strand_id
1 'polypeptide(L)'
;MPFILETSVNKISKVLEPFRLLVRAADVGPRRIAEWLPVAARRLAGDLFLVNSTKDSELIEQGTFLELPCFGSATSLSLELGFLGLAVPPSSQSQPVANISAPKLEILGWSTTNLDQSSVNFGKMSYLKGLFIAYFYVYGEEDRNHDCLRLLQHFQFDAIPRLSILLTYFPTINGDIYLMEDMTVLPDIVFLNLIFFSSGYCIGPSLFHVLRMTTGVRRLKLELHNHYKREFCGSDCVCDLPPNWTSEELVLNSLREVQITNLRGTENEFAVVERLFSWAAVLKQMTINFHNSITVSTARELCEMLLSFSRPEISMKFYINQGSRKVLYVPED
;
A
#
# COMPACT_ATOMS: atom_id res chain seq x y z
N MET A 1 4.43 -2.90 -13.18
CA MET A 1 5.67 -2.12 -13.03
C MET A 1 6.17 -2.28 -11.60
N PRO A 2 7.46 -2.53 -11.36
CA PRO A 2 7.94 -2.70 -10.00
C PRO A 2 8.11 -1.33 -9.33
N PHE A 3 7.54 -1.18 -8.14
CA PHE A 3 7.91 -0.13 -7.20
C PHE A 3 9.35 -0.41 -6.78
N ILE A 4 10.29 0.39 -7.29
CA ILE A 4 11.69 0.34 -6.86
C ILE A 4 11.78 1.20 -5.59
N LEU A 5 12.02 0.56 -4.45
CA LEU A 5 12.55 1.22 -3.26
C LEU A 5 14.06 1.34 -3.47
N GLU A 6 14.53 2.52 -3.88
CA GLU A 6 15.95 2.87 -3.84
C GLU A 6 16.17 3.83 -2.66
N THR A 7 17.05 3.41 -1.75
CA THR A 7 17.49 4.13 -0.58
C THR A 7 18.51 5.22 -0.96
N SER A 8 18.18 6.46 -0.59
CA SER A 8 19.07 7.56 -0.21
C SER A 8 20.21 7.98 -1.17
N VAL A 9 20.02 9.06 -1.95
CA VAL A 9 21.03 10.12 -2.21
C VAL A 9 20.29 11.40 -2.63
N ASN A 10 20.72 12.56 -2.11
CA ASN A 10 20.33 13.93 -2.52
C ASN A 10 20.50 14.19 -4.03
N LYS A 11 19.59 13.66 -4.85
CA LYS A 11 19.62 13.82 -6.31
C LYS A 11 18.18 13.87 -6.83
N ILE A 12 17.82 14.96 -7.51
CA ILE A 12 16.68 14.94 -8.43
C ILE A 12 17.08 14.04 -9.59
N SER A 13 16.82 12.72 -9.48
CA SER A 13 17.03 11.78 -10.56
C SER A 13 15.87 11.89 -11.55
N LYS A 14 16.06 12.66 -12.62
CA LYS A 14 15.12 12.67 -13.75
C LYS A 14 15.45 11.49 -14.66
N VAL A 15 14.62 10.45 -14.62
CA VAL A 15 14.59 9.45 -15.70
C VAL A 15 13.53 9.92 -16.68
N LEU A 16 13.96 10.33 -17.87
CA LEU A 16 13.08 10.74 -18.97
C LEU A 16 12.99 9.57 -19.95
N GLU A 17 11.98 8.73 -19.79
CA GLU A 17 11.46 7.95 -20.91
C GLU A 17 10.40 8.81 -21.61
N PRO A 18 10.15 8.65 -22.93
CA PRO A 18 9.34 9.58 -23.71
C PRO A 18 7.90 9.83 -23.21
N PHE A 19 7.43 9.09 -22.19
CA PHE A 19 6.12 9.26 -21.56
C PHE A 19 6.14 9.12 -20.03
N ARG A 20 7.29 9.16 -19.35
CA ARG A 20 7.37 8.96 -17.90
C ARG A 20 8.31 9.95 -17.24
N LEU A 21 7.82 10.63 -16.21
CA LEU A 21 8.58 11.51 -15.34
C LEU A 21 8.55 10.96 -13.92
N LEU A 22 9.70 10.47 -13.44
CA LEU A 22 9.93 10.14 -12.04
C LEU A 22 10.71 11.28 -11.39
N VAL A 23 10.18 11.79 -10.27
CA VAL A 23 10.82 12.80 -9.43
C VAL A 23 10.84 12.28 -8.01
N ARG A 24 12.04 12.02 -7.50
CA ARG A 24 12.28 11.83 -6.07
C ARG A 24 12.87 13.11 -5.51
N ALA A 25 12.18 13.66 -4.53
CA ALA A 25 12.57 14.81 -3.76
C ALA A 25 12.77 14.36 -2.31
N ALA A 26 13.86 14.79 -1.69
CA ALA A 26 14.10 14.63 -0.26
C ALA A 26 14.35 16.02 0.29
N ASP A 27 13.59 16.39 1.33
CA ASP A 27 13.72 17.68 2.03
C ASP A 27 13.57 18.89 1.10
N VAL A 28 12.73 18.76 0.06
CA VAL A 28 12.43 19.84 -0.88
C VAL A 28 11.13 20.50 -0.45
N GLY A 29 11.21 21.77 -0.07
CA GLY A 29 10.05 22.59 0.26
C GLY A 29 9.12 22.85 -0.94
N PRO A 30 7.86 23.26 -0.69
CA PRO A 30 6.81 23.41 -1.70
C PRO A 30 7.20 24.37 -2.84
N ARG A 31 7.94 25.44 -2.53
CA ARG A 31 8.40 26.45 -3.50
C ARG A 31 9.18 25.85 -4.67
N ARG A 32 10.13 24.96 -4.39
CA ARG A 32 10.97 24.33 -5.43
C ARG A 32 10.17 23.39 -6.32
N ILE A 33 9.10 22.78 -5.79
CA ILE A 33 8.21 21.93 -6.57
C ILE A 33 7.30 22.80 -7.46
N ALA A 34 6.79 23.90 -6.91
CA ALA A 34 5.93 24.85 -7.63
C ALA A 34 6.62 25.48 -8.86
N GLU A 35 7.94 25.65 -8.84
CA GLU A 35 8.70 26.21 -9.98
C GLU A 35 8.62 25.38 -11.26
N TRP A 36 8.54 24.05 -11.15
CA TRP A 36 8.60 23.16 -12.32
C TRP A 36 7.31 22.34 -12.54
N LEU A 37 6.53 22.07 -11.49
CA LEU A 37 5.36 21.18 -11.57
C LEU A 37 4.33 21.64 -12.62
N PRO A 38 3.96 22.93 -12.73
CA PRO A 38 3.01 23.40 -13.76
C PRO A 38 3.56 23.28 -15.19
N VAL A 39 4.88 23.39 -15.38
CA VAL A 39 5.52 23.21 -16.69
C VAL A 39 5.54 21.73 -17.06
N ALA A 40 5.85 20.86 -16.11
CA ALA A 40 5.83 19.41 -16.31
C ALA A 40 4.41 18.91 -16.61
N ALA A 41 3.42 19.33 -15.83
CA ALA A 41 2.02 18.92 -15.99
C ALA A 41 1.46 19.23 -17.39
N ARG A 42 1.78 20.40 -17.95
CA ARG A 42 1.36 20.79 -19.31
C ARG A 42 2.01 19.96 -20.43
N ARG A 43 3.21 19.44 -20.18
CA ARG A 43 3.98 18.65 -21.15
C ARG A 43 3.82 17.14 -20.96
N LEU A 44 3.19 16.73 -19.86
CA LEU A 44 3.02 15.34 -19.50
C LEU A 44 2.02 14.66 -20.44
N ALA A 45 2.45 13.60 -21.09
CA ALA A 45 1.61 12.73 -21.92
C ALA A 45 1.77 11.26 -21.50
N GLY A 46 1.69 11.01 -20.18
CA GLY A 46 1.88 9.68 -19.63
C GLY A 46 1.94 9.68 -18.11
N ASP A 47 3.06 9.20 -17.55
CA ASP A 47 3.17 8.89 -16.14
C ASP A 47 3.94 9.96 -15.37
N LEU A 48 3.38 10.42 -14.25
CA LEU A 48 4.10 11.23 -13.26
C LEU A 48 4.16 10.50 -11.92
N PHE A 49 5.37 10.32 -11.42
CA PHE A 49 5.63 9.82 -10.08
C PHE A 49 6.40 10.89 -9.31
N LEU A 50 5.77 11.55 -8.35
CA LEU A 50 6.40 12.51 -7.46
C LEU A 50 6.42 11.90 -6.05
N VAL A 51 7.61 11.66 -5.53
CA VAL A 51 7.82 11.21 -4.15
C VAL A 51 8.61 12.26 -3.42
N ASN A 52 8.00 12.90 -2.43
CA ASN A 52 8.68 13.80 -1.51
C ASN A 52 8.77 13.17 -0.12
N SER A 53 9.99 12.84 0.29
CA SER A 53 10.25 12.16 1.56
C SER A 53 10.64 13.11 2.70
N THR A 54 10.26 14.39 2.65
CA THR A 54 10.52 15.36 3.73
C THR A 54 10.05 14.77 5.06
N LYS A 55 10.96 14.70 6.05
CA LYS A 55 10.67 14.12 7.37
C LYS A 55 10.36 15.15 8.45
N ASP A 56 10.72 16.41 8.20
CA ASP A 56 10.54 17.50 9.16
C ASP A 56 9.31 18.35 8.80
N SER A 57 8.35 18.38 9.73
CA SER A 57 7.28 19.38 9.73
C SER A 57 7.83 20.80 9.98
N GLU A 58 9.04 20.94 10.55
CA GLU A 58 9.71 22.23 10.78
C GLU A 58 10.23 22.88 9.48
N LEU A 59 10.44 22.11 8.41
CA LEU A 59 10.80 22.62 7.09
C LEU A 59 9.59 23.07 6.26
N ILE A 60 8.37 23.02 6.84
CA ILE A 60 7.26 23.79 6.31
C ILE A 60 7.64 25.25 6.54
N GLU A 61 8.29 25.87 5.53
CA GLU A 61 8.48 27.32 5.45
C GLU A 61 7.10 27.94 5.76
N GLN A 62 6.94 28.51 6.96
CA GLN A 62 5.66 28.93 7.52
C GLN A 62 4.86 29.71 6.47
N GLY A 63 3.73 29.13 6.02
CA GLY A 63 2.83 29.76 5.05
C GLY A 63 3.17 29.57 3.56
N THR A 64 4.12 28.70 3.21
CA THR A 64 4.30 28.28 1.81
C THR A 64 3.52 27.01 1.50
N PHE A 65 2.86 27.03 0.35
CA PHE A 65 1.97 25.95 -0.05
C PHE A 65 2.17 25.61 -1.52
N LEU A 66 1.90 24.34 -1.88
CA LEU A 66 1.98 23.85 -3.25
C LEU A 66 0.60 23.88 -3.92
N GLU A 67 0.49 24.58 -5.05
CA GLU A 67 -0.68 24.47 -5.93
C GLU A 67 -0.49 23.30 -6.91
N LEU A 68 -1.45 22.37 -6.94
CA LEU A 68 -1.44 21.26 -7.89
C LEU A 68 -2.06 21.70 -9.23
N PRO A 69 -1.31 21.59 -10.35
CA PRO A 69 -1.85 21.90 -11.67
C PRO A 69 -2.81 20.80 -12.18
N CYS A 70 -3.52 21.10 -13.27
CA CYS A 70 -4.30 20.08 -13.97
C CYS A 70 -3.40 19.10 -14.72
N PHE A 71 -3.65 17.80 -14.57
CA PHE A 71 -2.91 16.71 -15.23
C PHE A 71 -3.74 16.08 -16.36
N GLY A 72 -4.32 16.90 -17.24
CA GLY A 72 -5.36 16.46 -18.19
C GLY A 72 -4.95 15.37 -19.19
N SER A 73 -3.66 15.24 -19.47
CA SER A 73 -3.09 14.24 -20.39
C SER A 73 -2.38 13.09 -19.68
N ALA A 74 -2.37 13.07 -18.34
CA ALA A 74 -1.74 12.00 -17.57
C ALA A 74 -2.58 10.71 -17.62
N THR A 75 -1.90 9.59 -17.77
CA THR A 75 -2.50 8.24 -17.69
C THR A 75 -2.19 7.57 -16.36
N SER A 76 -1.10 7.95 -15.71
CA SER A 76 -0.72 7.51 -14.38
C SER A 76 -0.18 8.68 -13.57
N LEU A 77 -0.65 8.83 -12.34
CA LEU A 77 -0.27 9.91 -11.45
C LEU A 77 -0.09 9.33 -10.05
N SER A 78 1.13 9.36 -9.53
CA SER A 78 1.43 9.01 -8.15
C SER A 78 2.05 10.21 -7.46
N LEU A 79 1.34 10.77 -6.49
CA LEU A 79 1.75 11.93 -5.71
C LEU A 79 1.88 11.51 -4.24
N GLU A 80 3.11 11.29 -3.81
CA GLU A 80 3.47 11.05 -2.42
C GLU A 80 4.12 12.33 -1.90
N LEU A 81 3.32 13.21 -1.30
CA LEU A 81 3.73 14.59 -1.03
C LEU A 81 4.38 14.79 0.35
N GLY A 82 4.35 13.77 1.21
CA GLY A 82 4.83 13.88 2.59
C GLY A 82 4.12 15.02 3.34
N PHE A 83 4.89 15.83 4.07
CA PHE A 83 4.40 16.98 4.85
C PHE A 83 4.25 18.29 4.05
N LEU A 84 4.20 18.25 2.71
CA LEU A 84 3.95 19.46 1.94
C LEU A 84 2.53 19.98 2.17
N GLY A 85 2.40 21.22 2.64
CA GLY A 85 1.13 21.93 2.64
C GLY A 85 0.67 22.24 1.21
N LEU A 86 -0.60 21.97 0.89
CA LEU A 86 -1.24 22.39 -0.38
C LEU A 86 -1.95 23.74 -0.22
N ALA A 87 -1.95 24.57 -1.26
CA ALA A 87 -2.30 25.99 -1.15
C ALA A 87 -3.79 26.28 -1.24
N VAL A 88 -4.33 27.09 -0.33
CA VAL A 88 -5.69 27.63 -0.44
C VAL A 88 -5.66 28.78 -1.44
N PRO A 89 -6.48 28.79 -2.51
CA PRO A 89 -6.67 30.00 -3.29
C PRO A 89 -7.19 31.11 -2.34
N PRO A 90 -6.59 32.31 -2.30
CA PRO A 90 -6.88 33.33 -1.29
C PRO A 90 -8.30 33.96 -1.36
N SER A 91 -9.25 33.34 -2.05
CA SER A 91 -10.54 33.93 -2.40
C SER A 91 -11.79 33.14 -1.97
N SER A 92 -11.73 32.09 -1.15
CA SER A 92 -12.96 31.42 -0.68
C SER A 92 -12.78 30.56 0.58
N GLN A 93 -13.41 30.92 1.71
CA GLN A 93 -13.47 30.13 2.96
C GLN A 93 -14.32 28.83 2.86
N SER A 94 -14.51 28.27 1.67
CA SER A 94 -15.35 27.07 1.45
C SER A 94 -15.07 26.30 0.15
N GLN A 95 -13.96 26.58 -0.54
CA GLN A 95 -13.60 25.86 -1.78
C GLN A 95 -12.46 24.86 -1.54
N PRO A 96 -12.43 23.75 -2.31
CA PRO A 96 -11.36 22.76 -2.19
C PRO A 96 -9.99 23.36 -2.55
N VAL A 97 -8.99 23.10 -1.71
CA VAL A 97 -7.60 23.62 -1.79
C VAL A 97 -6.85 23.11 -3.03
N ALA A 98 -7.23 21.97 -3.61
CA ALA A 98 -6.81 21.52 -4.93
C ALA A 98 -7.93 20.74 -5.62
N ASN A 99 -8.13 20.97 -6.93
CA ASN A 99 -9.02 20.15 -7.75
C ASN A 99 -8.19 19.29 -8.69
N ILE A 100 -8.13 17.99 -8.39
CA ILE A 100 -7.42 17.04 -9.24
C ILE A 100 -8.41 16.51 -10.26
N SER A 101 -8.37 17.12 -11.44
CA SER A 101 -9.08 16.62 -12.62
C SER A 101 -8.08 15.99 -13.60
N ALA A 102 -8.19 14.69 -13.77
CA ALA A 102 -7.42 13.92 -14.72
C ALA A 102 -8.35 12.92 -15.43
N PRO A 103 -9.09 13.36 -16.47
CA PRO A 103 -10.17 12.57 -17.07
C PRO A 103 -9.67 11.34 -17.83
N LYS A 104 -8.37 11.23 -18.11
CA LYS A 104 -7.75 10.07 -18.78
C LYS A 104 -6.96 9.18 -17.82
N LEU A 105 -7.04 9.45 -16.51
CA LEU A 105 -6.22 8.78 -15.52
C LEU A 105 -6.67 7.33 -15.33
N GLU A 106 -5.73 6.42 -15.51
CA GLU A 106 -5.95 4.98 -15.28
C GLU A 106 -5.40 4.55 -13.92
N ILE A 107 -4.38 5.23 -13.37
CA ILE A 107 -3.78 4.89 -12.09
C ILE A 107 -3.58 6.15 -11.26
N LEU A 108 -4.11 6.15 -10.04
CA LEU A 108 -3.89 7.19 -9.03
C LEU A 108 -3.12 6.60 -7.85
N GLY A 109 -1.97 7.17 -7.52
CA GLY A 109 -1.26 6.98 -6.26
C GLY A 109 -1.34 8.24 -5.42
N TRP A 110 -1.68 8.11 -4.14
CA TRP A 110 -1.88 9.26 -3.26
C TRP A 110 -1.35 9.02 -1.84
N SER A 111 -0.61 9.98 -1.32
CA SER A 111 -0.37 10.16 0.12
C SER A 111 -0.01 11.61 0.46
N THR A 112 -0.48 12.03 1.63
CA THR A 112 -0.15 13.31 2.27
C THR A 112 -0.40 13.18 3.76
N THR A 113 0.35 13.92 4.58
CA THR A 113 0.38 13.74 6.04
C THR A 113 -0.04 15.00 6.82
N ASN A 114 -0.49 16.06 6.15
CA ASN A 114 -0.76 17.35 6.82
C ASN A 114 -1.77 18.26 6.08
N LEU A 115 -2.87 17.71 5.54
CA LEU A 115 -3.91 18.54 4.93
C LEU A 115 -5.04 18.82 5.91
N ASP A 116 -5.42 20.10 6.00
CA ASP A 116 -6.65 20.50 6.68
C ASP A 116 -7.88 19.96 5.92
N GLN A 117 -8.95 19.72 6.66
CA GLN A 117 -10.17 18.97 6.40
C GLN A 117 -11.00 19.41 5.18
N SER A 118 -10.55 20.32 4.33
CA SER A 118 -11.28 20.83 3.15
C SER A 118 -10.48 20.78 1.84
N SER A 119 -9.33 20.12 1.82
CA SER A 119 -8.26 20.54 0.92
C SER A 119 -8.17 19.89 -0.47
N VAL A 120 -8.68 18.69 -0.73
CA VAL A 120 -8.52 18.10 -2.08
C VAL A 120 -9.83 17.55 -2.57
N ASN A 121 -10.32 18.12 -3.67
CA ASN A 121 -11.45 17.58 -4.41
C ASN A 121 -10.91 16.75 -5.59
N PHE A 122 -11.27 15.48 -5.59
CA PHE A 122 -11.03 14.60 -6.71
C PHE A 122 -12.19 14.77 -7.69
N GLY A 123 -11.89 15.27 -8.90
CA GLY A 123 -12.87 15.27 -9.97
C GLY A 123 -13.22 13.84 -10.40
N LYS A 124 -14.30 13.69 -11.17
CA LYS A 124 -14.71 12.37 -11.68
C LYS A 124 -13.58 11.73 -12.52
N MET A 125 -13.15 10.53 -12.16
CA MET A 125 -12.10 9.76 -12.85
C MET A 125 -12.66 8.48 -13.49
N SER A 126 -13.46 8.63 -14.54
CA SER A 126 -14.22 7.49 -15.13
C SER A 126 -13.38 6.39 -15.78
N TYR A 127 -12.08 6.61 -15.98
CA TYR A 127 -11.16 5.63 -16.56
C TYR A 127 -10.22 5.01 -15.53
N LEU A 128 -10.42 5.30 -14.23
CA LEU A 128 -9.54 4.82 -13.18
C LEU A 128 -9.62 3.29 -13.08
N LYS A 129 -8.48 2.64 -13.32
CA LYS A 129 -8.32 1.18 -13.25
C LYS A 129 -7.59 0.73 -11.98
N GLY A 130 -6.83 1.63 -11.37
CA GLY A 130 -5.98 1.34 -10.23
C GLY A 130 -5.91 2.50 -9.24
N LEU A 131 -6.05 2.19 -7.95
CA LEU A 131 -5.81 3.10 -6.85
C LEU A 131 -4.66 2.56 -5.99
N PHE A 132 -3.72 3.43 -5.63
CA PHE A 132 -2.61 3.15 -4.73
C PHE A 132 -2.64 4.12 -3.55
N ILE A 133 -2.88 3.59 -2.36
CA ILE A 133 -2.81 4.32 -1.11
C ILE A 133 -1.41 4.13 -0.54
N ALA A 134 -0.61 5.18 -0.55
CA ALA A 134 0.71 5.18 0.06
C ALA A 134 0.61 5.56 1.55
N TYR A 135 1.34 4.84 2.41
CA TYR A 135 1.45 5.10 3.85
C TYR A 135 0.12 5.15 4.62
N PHE A 136 -0.65 4.07 4.60
CA PHE A 136 -1.74 3.87 5.55
C PHE A 136 -1.16 3.37 6.88
N TYR A 137 -1.27 4.17 7.93
CA TYR A 137 -0.72 3.86 9.26
C TYR A 137 -1.60 2.86 9.98
N VAL A 138 -1.02 1.77 10.48
CA VAL A 138 -1.78 0.77 11.26
C VAL A 138 -1.97 1.22 12.71
N TYR A 139 -0.95 1.88 13.24
CA TYR A 139 -0.94 2.50 14.56
C TYR A 139 -0.44 3.94 14.46
N GLY A 140 -1.00 4.83 15.27
CA GLY A 140 -0.56 6.20 15.40
C GLY A 140 -1.52 7.04 16.22
N GLU A 141 -1.36 8.35 16.15
CA GLU A 141 -2.33 9.33 16.68
C GLU A 141 -3.63 9.32 15.87
N GLU A 142 -4.71 9.83 16.46
CA GLU A 142 -5.98 10.06 15.77
C GLU A 142 -5.79 10.88 14.49
N ASP A 143 -6.68 10.67 13.51
CA ASP A 143 -6.71 11.37 12.21
C ASP A 143 -5.49 11.20 11.28
N ARG A 144 -4.49 10.39 11.64
CA ARG A 144 -3.29 10.14 10.80
C ARG A 144 -3.60 9.59 9.40
N ASN A 145 -4.70 8.85 9.24
CA ASN A 145 -5.13 8.26 7.97
C ASN A 145 -6.21 9.05 7.24
N HIS A 146 -6.62 10.21 7.76
CA HIS A 146 -7.82 10.93 7.31
C HIS A 146 -7.89 11.15 5.80
N ASP A 147 -6.78 11.57 5.17
CA ASP A 147 -6.71 11.80 3.73
C ASP A 147 -6.90 10.52 2.91
N CYS A 148 -6.33 9.40 3.38
CA CYS A 148 -6.51 8.10 2.74
C CYS A 148 -7.97 7.63 2.87
N LEU A 149 -8.59 7.81 4.03
CA LEU A 149 -9.97 7.41 4.30
C LEU A 149 -10.96 8.17 3.42
N ARG A 150 -10.78 9.48 3.25
CA ARG A 150 -11.62 10.28 2.36
C ARG A 150 -11.48 9.92 0.90
N LEU A 151 -10.27 9.57 0.46
CA LEU A 151 -10.04 9.09 -0.89
C LEU A 151 -10.79 7.77 -1.14
N LEU A 152 -10.75 6.85 -0.17
CA LEU A 152 -11.52 5.60 -0.23
C LEU A 152 -13.03 5.86 -0.22
N GLN A 153 -13.51 6.80 0.60
CA GLN A 153 -14.92 7.23 0.63
C GLN A 153 -15.37 7.85 -0.70
N HIS A 154 -14.51 8.66 -1.33
CA HIS A 154 -14.82 9.29 -2.62
C HIS A 154 -15.12 8.24 -3.70
N PHE A 155 -14.32 7.16 -3.73
CA PHE A 155 -14.46 6.08 -4.70
C PHE A 155 -15.32 4.90 -4.24
N GLN A 156 -16.02 5.00 -3.11
CA GLN A 156 -16.72 3.84 -2.49
C GLN A 156 -17.78 3.19 -3.39
N PHE A 157 -18.29 3.92 -4.40
CA PHE A 157 -19.28 3.42 -5.36
C PHE A 157 -18.71 3.19 -6.77
N ASP A 158 -17.41 3.41 -6.96
CA ASP A 158 -16.74 3.18 -8.22
C ASP A 158 -16.18 1.76 -8.28
N ALA A 159 -16.25 1.16 -9.48
CA ALA A 159 -15.59 -0.10 -9.78
C ALA A 159 -14.14 0.20 -10.17
N ILE A 160 -13.20 -0.04 -9.25
CA ILE A 160 -11.77 0.14 -9.46
C ILE A 160 -11.13 -1.26 -9.44
N PRO A 161 -10.80 -1.85 -10.60
CA PRO A 161 -10.32 -3.23 -10.67
C PRO A 161 -9.13 -3.58 -9.76
N ARG A 162 -8.28 -2.61 -9.45
CA ARG A 162 -7.08 -2.79 -8.62
C ARG A 162 -7.00 -1.77 -7.49
N LEU A 163 -6.89 -2.27 -6.26
CA LEU A 163 -6.49 -1.47 -5.11
C LEU A 163 -5.15 -1.97 -4.57
N SER A 164 -4.26 -1.04 -4.23
CA SER A 164 -2.99 -1.34 -3.59
C SER A 164 -2.83 -0.44 -2.36
N ILE A 165 -2.56 -1.00 -1.19
CA ILE A 165 -2.41 -0.25 0.06
C ILE A 165 -1.07 -0.59 0.69
N LEU A 166 -0.28 0.42 1.01
CA LEU A 166 0.94 0.30 1.80
C LEU A 166 0.61 0.49 3.28
N LEU A 167 0.54 -0.61 4.03
CA LEU A 167 0.29 -0.63 5.47
C LEU A 167 1.61 -0.46 6.23
N THR A 168 1.72 0.62 7.01
CA THR A 168 2.96 1.05 7.66
C THR A 168 2.89 0.89 9.17
N TYR A 169 3.92 0.25 9.74
CA TYR A 169 4.08 0.08 11.18
C TYR A 169 5.35 0.78 11.64
N PHE A 170 5.23 1.78 12.49
CA PHE A 170 6.39 2.41 13.10
C PHE A 170 7.12 1.44 14.03
N PRO A 171 8.45 1.59 14.20
CA PRO A 171 9.24 0.70 15.05
C PRO A 171 8.76 0.66 16.51
N THR A 172 8.21 1.76 17.00
CA THR A 172 7.76 1.94 18.38
C THR A 172 6.29 2.33 18.37
N ILE A 173 5.46 1.57 19.10
CA ILE A 173 4.03 1.84 19.31
C ILE A 173 3.92 2.27 20.78
N ASN A 174 4.04 3.56 21.07
CA ASN A 174 4.03 4.08 22.45
C ASN A 174 2.72 4.84 22.70
N GLY A 175 1.69 4.15 23.19
CA GLY A 175 0.38 4.77 23.42
C GLY A 175 -0.39 5.11 22.14
N ASP A 176 0.10 4.65 20.98
CA ASP A 176 -0.59 4.78 19.69
C ASP A 176 -1.87 3.93 19.68
N ILE A 177 -2.92 4.48 19.06
CA ILE A 177 -4.18 3.76 18.88
C ILE A 177 -4.16 2.94 17.58
N TYR A 178 -5.02 1.93 17.50
CA TYR A 178 -5.19 1.14 16.28
C TYR A 178 -6.10 1.88 15.30
N LEU A 179 -5.56 2.23 14.12
CA LEU A 179 -6.22 3.14 13.17
C LEU A 179 -6.94 2.43 12.02
N MET A 180 -6.87 1.10 11.95
CA MET A 180 -7.50 0.39 10.84
C MET A 180 -9.02 0.45 10.90
N GLU A 181 -9.61 0.52 12.11
CA GLU A 181 -11.07 0.51 12.30
C GLU A 181 -11.78 1.67 11.61
N ASP A 182 -11.10 2.80 11.44
CA ASP A 182 -11.62 3.97 10.71
C ASP A 182 -11.83 3.67 9.21
N MET A 183 -11.12 2.69 8.66
CA MET A 183 -11.32 2.21 7.29
C MET A 183 -12.60 1.38 7.20
N THR A 184 -13.71 2.07 6.95
CA THR A 184 -15.06 1.49 6.93
C THR A 184 -15.64 1.29 5.53
N VAL A 185 -14.96 1.74 4.48
CA VAL A 185 -15.41 1.59 3.10
C VAL A 185 -14.23 1.37 2.16
N LEU A 186 -14.47 0.60 1.10
CA LEU A 186 -13.53 0.37 0.00
C LEU A 186 -14.30 0.37 -1.33
N PRO A 187 -13.67 0.78 -2.45
CA PRO A 187 -14.27 0.67 -3.78
C PRO A 187 -14.56 -0.79 -4.14
N ASP A 188 -15.40 -1.01 -5.16
CA ASP A 188 -15.60 -2.36 -5.71
C ASP A 188 -14.34 -2.78 -6.47
N ILE A 189 -13.65 -3.78 -5.92
CA ILE A 189 -12.31 -4.20 -6.34
C ILE A 189 -12.27 -5.70 -6.67
N VAL A 190 -11.49 -6.04 -7.69
CA VAL A 190 -11.26 -7.44 -8.11
C VAL A 190 -9.90 -7.94 -7.64
N PHE A 191 -8.90 -7.06 -7.64
CA PHE A 191 -7.53 -7.36 -7.21
C PHE A 191 -7.10 -6.42 -6.08
N LEU A 192 -6.76 -7.01 -4.93
CA LEU A 192 -6.23 -6.32 -3.77
C LEU A 192 -4.75 -6.66 -3.59
N ASN A 193 -3.91 -5.63 -3.46
CA ASN A 193 -2.50 -5.78 -3.11
C ASN A 193 -2.22 -5.08 -1.77
N LEU A 194 -1.85 -5.84 -0.75
CA LEU A 194 -1.49 -5.31 0.56
C LEU A 194 0.03 -5.42 0.73
N ILE A 195 0.67 -4.28 0.90
CA ILE A 195 2.11 -4.18 1.11
C ILE A 195 2.31 -3.85 2.57
N PHE A 196 2.90 -4.77 3.33
CA PHE A 196 3.13 -4.61 4.75
C PHE A 196 4.57 -4.16 4.97
N PHE A 197 4.74 -2.93 5.44
CA PHE A 197 5.99 -2.41 5.99
C PHE A 197 5.95 -2.58 7.50
N SER A 198 6.16 -3.81 7.97
CA SER A 198 6.08 -4.16 9.38
C SER A 198 7.44 -4.06 10.04
N SER A 199 7.50 -3.44 11.22
CA SER A 199 8.68 -3.39 12.08
C SER A 199 8.72 -4.57 13.07
N GLY A 200 8.35 -5.77 12.61
CA GLY A 200 8.26 -6.98 13.43
C GLY A 200 6.92 -7.19 14.16
N TYR A 201 5.90 -6.39 13.84
CA TYR A 201 4.54 -6.55 14.35
C TYR A 201 3.74 -7.55 13.50
N CYS A 202 2.74 -8.20 14.12
CA CYS A 202 1.82 -9.06 13.40
C CYS A 202 0.93 -8.27 12.45
N ILE A 203 0.72 -8.87 11.28
CA ILE A 203 -0.09 -8.32 10.19
C ILE A 203 -1.51 -8.88 10.19
N GLY A 204 -1.78 -9.92 10.97
CA GLY A 204 -3.07 -10.60 11.03
C GLY A 204 -4.25 -9.68 11.31
N PRO A 205 -4.20 -8.81 12.35
CA PRO A 205 -5.32 -7.92 12.68
C PRO A 205 -5.70 -6.98 11.52
N SER A 206 -4.71 -6.31 10.92
CA SER A 206 -4.94 -5.38 9.81
C SER A 206 -5.33 -6.09 8.51
N LEU A 207 -4.75 -7.26 8.23
CA LEU A 207 -5.18 -8.10 7.10
C LEU A 207 -6.65 -8.49 7.25
N PHE A 208 -7.03 -8.99 8.43
CA PHE A 208 -8.41 -9.38 8.73
C PHE A 208 -9.37 -8.20 8.57
N HIS A 209 -9.02 -7.04 9.13
CA HIS A 209 -9.80 -5.83 8.99
C HIS A 209 -10.02 -5.44 7.53
N VAL A 210 -8.99 -5.46 6.68
CA VAL A 210 -9.18 -5.11 5.27
C VAL A 210 -10.03 -6.16 4.54
N LEU A 211 -9.77 -7.45 4.77
CA LEU A 211 -10.47 -8.52 4.07
C LEU A 211 -11.96 -8.61 4.46
N ARG A 212 -12.34 -8.31 5.71
CA ARG A 212 -13.77 -8.25 6.11
C ARG A 212 -14.55 -7.17 5.36
N MET A 213 -13.86 -6.12 4.91
CA MET A 213 -14.48 -5.04 4.12
C MET A 213 -14.63 -5.41 2.64
N THR A 214 -14.01 -6.50 2.18
CA THR A 214 -13.97 -6.86 0.77
C THR A 214 -14.54 -8.25 0.52
N THR A 215 -15.71 -8.34 -0.10
CA THR A 215 -16.36 -9.62 -0.42
C THR A 215 -16.19 -10.04 -1.89
N GLY A 216 -15.92 -9.08 -2.78
CA GLY A 216 -15.77 -9.27 -4.23
C GLY A 216 -14.36 -9.63 -4.71
N VAL A 217 -13.35 -9.52 -3.85
CA VAL A 217 -11.94 -9.71 -4.23
C VAL A 217 -11.71 -11.13 -4.72
N ARG A 218 -11.15 -11.24 -5.93
CA ARG A 218 -10.82 -12.53 -6.57
C ARG A 218 -9.35 -12.87 -6.50
N ARG A 219 -8.51 -11.85 -6.36
CA ARG A 219 -7.05 -11.97 -6.37
C ARG A 219 -6.50 -11.14 -5.21
N LEU A 220 -5.71 -11.76 -4.36
CA LEU A 220 -5.02 -11.12 -3.25
C LEU A 220 -3.52 -11.26 -3.44
N LYS A 221 -2.78 -10.16 -3.31
CA LYS A 221 -1.32 -10.19 -3.21
C LYS A 221 -0.90 -9.59 -1.88
N LEU A 222 -0.03 -10.30 -1.15
CA LEU A 222 0.58 -9.88 0.10
C LEU A 222 2.08 -9.69 -0.12
N GLU A 223 2.57 -8.48 0.11
CA GLU A 223 4.00 -8.15 0.01
C GLU A 223 4.56 -7.88 1.40
N LEU A 224 5.39 -8.79 1.90
CA LEU A 224 5.89 -8.72 3.27
C LEU A 224 7.26 -8.05 3.30
N HIS A 225 7.34 -6.86 3.88
CA HIS A 225 8.58 -6.13 4.08
C HIS A 225 8.82 -5.97 5.57
N ASN A 226 9.80 -6.70 6.08
CA ASN A 226 10.17 -6.63 7.48
C ASN A 226 11.63 -6.16 7.63
N HIS A 227 11.79 -4.98 8.24
CA HIS A 227 13.08 -4.32 8.48
C HIS A 227 13.72 -4.70 9.81
N TYR A 228 12.95 -5.28 10.74
CA TYR A 228 13.41 -5.59 12.08
C TYR A 228 13.05 -7.04 12.45
N LYS A 229 14.05 -7.85 12.78
CA LYS A 229 13.79 -9.15 13.42
C LYS A 229 13.40 -8.88 14.88
N ARG A 230 12.11 -8.76 15.15
CA ARG A 230 11.60 -8.97 16.51
C ARG A 230 11.39 -10.47 16.66
N GLU A 231 12.21 -11.12 17.48
CA GLU A 231 12.27 -12.58 17.56
C GLU A 231 11.07 -13.18 18.30
N PHE A 232 10.36 -12.39 19.11
CA PHE A 232 9.21 -12.86 19.88
C PHE A 232 8.14 -11.76 20.02
N CYS A 233 6.90 -12.22 20.05
CA CYS A 233 5.76 -11.43 20.51
C CYS A 233 5.85 -11.38 22.04
N GLY A 234 6.31 -10.25 22.59
CA GLY A 234 6.39 -10.04 24.06
C GLY A 234 5.00 -9.81 24.67
N SER A 235 4.93 -9.53 25.98
CA SER A 235 3.66 -9.20 26.66
C SER A 235 2.98 -7.93 26.12
N ASP A 236 3.75 -7.02 25.52
CA ASP A 236 3.26 -5.74 24.95
C ASP A 236 2.92 -5.88 23.45
N CYS A 237 2.72 -7.11 22.99
CA CYS A 237 2.55 -7.41 21.59
C CYS A 237 1.08 -7.27 21.17
N VAL A 238 0.86 -6.54 20.08
CA VAL A 238 -0.47 -6.15 19.61
C VAL A 238 -1.17 -7.26 18.80
N CYS A 239 -0.63 -8.48 18.80
CA CYS A 239 -1.17 -9.63 18.07
C CYS A 239 -2.50 -10.13 18.62
N ASP A 240 -2.70 -9.96 19.93
CA ASP A 240 -3.87 -10.42 20.68
C ASP A 240 -4.90 -9.30 20.92
N LEU A 241 -4.63 -8.08 20.42
CA LEU A 241 -5.62 -7.02 20.44
C LEU A 241 -6.67 -7.25 19.35
N PRO A 242 -7.93 -6.79 19.56
CA PRO A 242 -8.96 -6.82 18.54
C PRO A 242 -8.49 -6.21 17.20
N PRO A 243 -8.97 -6.72 16.07
CA PRO A 243 -9.91 -7.83 15.93
C PRO A 243 -9.31 -9.20 16.28
N ASN A 244 -10.12 -10.12 16.84
CA ASN A 244 -9.74 -11.49 17.19
C ASN A 244 -9.55 -12.38 15.95
N TRP A 245 -8.68 -11.94 15.04
CA TRP A 245 -8.50 -12.47 13.70
C TRP A 245 -8.12 -13.95 13.66
N THR A 246 -7.51 -14.45 14.73
CA THR A 246 -7.11 -15.85 14.89
C THR A 246 -8.31 -16.79 15.04
N SER A 247 -9.40 -16.34 15.69
CA SER A 247 -10.58 -17.16 15.98
C SER A 247 -11.83 -16.76 15.19
N GLU A 248 -11.99 -15.47 14.88
CA GLU A 248 -13.20 -14.93 14.25
C GLU A 248 -13.38 -15.43 12.81
N GLU A 249 -14.53 -16.02 12.49
CA GLU A 249 -14.78 -16.53 11.14
C GLU A 249 -14.88 -15.40 10.11
N LEU A 250 -14.28 -15.63 8.94
CA LEU A 250 -14.40 -14.75 7.77
C LEU A 250 -14.58 -15.62 6.54
N VAL A 251 -15.47 -15.21 5.64
CA VAL A 251 -15.79 -15.98 4.43
C VAL A 251 -15.50 -15.16 3.18
N LEU A 252 -14.49 -15.59 2.43
CA LEU A 252 -14.02 -14.96 1.20
C LEU A 252 -14.53 -15.74 -0.03
N ASN A 253 -15.83 -15.61 -0.30
CA ASN A 253 -16.57 -16.38 -1.32
C ASN A 253 -16.08 -16.19 -2.77
N SER A 254 -15.27 -15.16 -3.03
CA SER A 254 -14.80 -14.82 -4.36
C SER A 254 -13.30 -15.06 -4.56
N LEU A 255 -12.53 -15.29 -3.49
CA LEU A 255 -11.08 -15.28 -3.53
C LEU A 255 -10.53 -16.58 -4.16
N ARG A 256 -9.93 -16.44 -5.35
CA ARG A 256 -9.46 -17.57 -6.18
C ARG A 256 -7.94 -17.69 -6.23
N GLU A 257 -7.24 -16.56 -6.16
CA GLU A 257 -5.79 -16.51 -6.25
C GLU A 257 -5.20 -15.73 -5.07
N VAL A 258 -4.23 -16.33 -4.39
CA VAL A 258 -3.42 -15.67 -3.38
C VAL A 258 -1.95 -15.72 -3.81
N GLN A 259 -1.28 -14.58 -3.75
CA GLN A 259 0.17 -14.49 -3.94
C GLN A 259 0.80 -13.87 -2.69
N ILE A 260 1.73 -14.57 -2.06
CA ILE A 260 2.50 -14.06 -0.93
C ILE A 260 3.95 -13.92 -1.37
N THR A 261 4.55 -12.77 -1.09
CA THR A 261 5.95 -12.51 -1.43
C THR A 261 6.76 -12.14 -0.21
N ASN A 262 8.03 -12.57 -0.19
CA ASN A 262 8.98 -12.39 0.91
C ASN A 262 8.56 -13.10 2.20
N LEU A 263 7.92 -14.26 2.09
CA LEU A 263 7.56 -15.09 3.24
C LEU A 263 8.83 -15.59 3.95
N ARG A 264 8.97 -15.30 5.24
CA ARG A 264 10.09 -15.75 6.10
C ARG A 264 9.72 -16.98 6.92
N GLY A 265 8.43 -17.26 7.05
CA GLY A 265 7.95 -18.41 7.78
C GLY A 265 7.97 -18.22 9.29
N THR A 266 7.73 -16.99 9.76
CA THR A 266 7.48 -16.74 11.19
C THR A 266 6.13 -17.32 11.60
N GLU A 267 5.92 -17.60 12.88
CA GLU A 267 4.64 -18.12 13.40
C GLU A 267 3.46 -17.23 13.00
N ASN A 268 3.61 -15.91 13.11
CA ASN A 268 2.59 -14.94 12.70
C ASN A 268 2.27 -15.01 11.19
N GLU A 269 3.30 -15.12 10.35
CA GLU A 269 3.12 -15.25 8.90
C GLU A 269 2.43 -16.57 8.55
N PHE A 270 2.80 -17.66 9.21
CA PHE A 270 2.19 -18.98 9.02
C PHE A 270 0.72 -19.00 9.43
N ALA A 271 0.41 -18.45 10.61
CA ALA A 271 -0.97 -18.31 11.08
C ALA A 271 -1.81 -17.53 10.06
N VAL A 272 -1.27 -16.47 9.44
CA VAL A 272 -1.96 -15.76 8.36
C VAL A 272 -2.23 -16.66 7.15
N VAL A 273 -1.28 -17.51 6.73
CA VAL A 273 -1.50 -18.43 5.61
C VAL A 273 -2.57 -19.48 5.94
N GLU A 274 -2.52 -20.06 7.13
CA GLU A 274 -3.53 -21.02 7.61
C GLU A 274 -4.94 -20.40 7.60
N ARG A 275 -5.05 -19.16 8.10
CA ARG A 275 -6.31 -18.43 8.10
C ARG A 275 -6.81 -18.13 6.69
N LEU A 276 -5.93 -17.83 5.74
CA LEU A 276 -6.34 -17.65 4.33
C LEU A 276 -6.92 -18.93 3.72
N PHE A 277 -6.40 -20.11 4.09
CA PHE A 277 -6.99 -21.38 3.67
C PHE A 277 -8.38 -21.60 4.26
N SER A 278 -8.59 -21.26 5.53
CA SER A 278 -9.89 -21.42 6.19
C SER A 278 -10.92 -20.41 5.67
N TRP A 279 -10.52 -19.16 5.42
CA TRP A 279 -11.42 -18.10 4.96
C TRP A 279 -11.84 -18.26 3.49
N ALA A 280 -10.96 -18.81 2.63
CA ALA A 280 -11.17 -18.85 1.19
C ALA A 280 -11.50 -20.27 0.68
N ALA A 281 -12.72 -20.74 0.96
CA ALA A 281 -13.17 -22.06 0.52
C ALA A 281 -13.11 -22.27 -1.02
N VAL A 282 -13.20 -21.22 -1.83
CA VAL A 282 -13.14 -21.32 -3.31
C VAL A 282 -11.74 -21.13 -3.91
N LEU A 283 -10.70 -21.01 -3.07
CA LEU A 283 -9.32 -20.79 -3.51
C LEU A 283 -8.88 -21.87 -4.51
N LYS A 284 -8.23 -21.44 -5.60
CA LYS A 284 -7.75 -22.32 -6.68
C LYS A 284 -6.24 -22.33 -6.80
N GLN A 285 -5.58 -21.22 -6.47
CA GLN A 285 -4.14 -21.12 -6.55
C GLN A 285 -3.60 -20.32 -5.37
N MET A 286 -2.54 -20.84 -4.76
CA MET A 286 -1.69 -20.09 -3.84
C MET A 286 -0.25 -20.11 -4.35
N THR A 287 0.36 -18.94 -4.41
CA THR A 287 1.73 -18.76 -4.87
C THR A 287 2.56 -18.10 -3.79
N ILE A 288 3.62 -18.77 -3.36
CA ILE A 288 4.47 -18.33 -2.26
C ILE A 288 5.88 -18.11 -2.79
N ASN A 289 6.37 -16.89 -2.63
CA ASN A 289 7.77 -16.56 -2.86
C ASN A 289 8.44 -16.37 -1.49
N PHE A 290 9.36 -17.26 -1.16
CA PHE A 290 10.13 -17.15 0.08
C PHE A 290 11.09 -15.96 0.05
N HIS A 291 11.42 -15.44 1.22
CA HIS A 291 12.40 -14.39 1.40
C HIS A 291 13.82 -14.90 1.02
N ASN A 292 14.69 -14.01 0.54
CA ASN A 292 16.06 -14.36 0.10
C ASN A 292 16.94 -14.98 1.19
N SER A 293 16.55 -14.84 2.46
CA SER A 293 17.27 -15.44 3.60
C SER A 293 16.93 -16.91 3.86
N ILE A 294 15.87 -17.44 3.21
CA ILE A 294 15.42 -18.81 3.43
C ILE A 294 16.29 -19.77 2.63
N THR A 295 16.88 -20.74 3.31
CA THR A 295 17.68 -21.80 2.70
C THR A 295 16.77 -22.80 1.99
N VAL A 296 17.33 -23.61 1.07
CA VAL A 296 16.56 -24.65 0.37
C VAL A 296 16.01 -25.70 1.33
N SER A 297 16.76 -26.08 2.37
CA SER A 297 16.30 -27.05 3.37
C SER A 297 15.13 -26.51 4.20
N THR A 298 15.22 -25.27 4.69
CA THR A 298 14.12 -24.65 5.42
C THR A 298 12.91 -24.45 4.51
N ALA A 299 13.10 -24.00 3.27
CA ALA A 299 12.00 -23.88 2.32
C ALA A 299 11.28 -25.21 2.08
N ARG A 300 12.00 -26.35 2.04
CA ARG A 300 11.41 -27.68 1.93
C ARG A 300 10.47 -27.96 3.11
N GLU A 301 10.96 -27.81 4.34
CA GLU A 301 10.18 -28.02 5.57
C GLU A 301 8.91 -27.14 5.59
N LEU A 302 9.05 -25.86 5.22
CA LEU A 302 7.92 -24.93 5.13
C LEU A 302 6.93 -25.34 4.03
N CYS A 303 7.40 -25.85 2.88
CA CYS A 303 6.51 -26.33 1.81
C CYS A 303 5.72 -27.55 2.25
N GLU A 304 6.37 -28.54 2.85
CA GLU A 304 5.72 -29.76 3.38
C GLU A 304 4.64 -29.39 4.40
N MET A 305 4.96 -28.47 5.31
CA MET A 305 4.00 -27.96 6.29
C MET A 305 2.81 -27.29 5.61
N LEU A 306 3.03 -26.37 4.68
CA LEU A 306 1.94 -25.67 3.97
C LEU A 306 1.09 -26.60 3.11
N LEU A 307 1.70 -27.63 2.52
CA LEU A 307 0.99 -28.67 1.77
C LEU A 307 0.12 -29.53 2.68
N SER A 308 0.55 -29.80 3.92
CA SER A 308 -0.24 -30.58 4.88
C SER A 308 -1.56 -29.91 5.26
N PHE A 309 -1.63 -28.58 5.19
CA PHE A 309 -2.85 -27.80 5.43
C PHE A 309 -3.64 -27.49 4.15
N SER A 310 -3.00 -27.64 2.99
CA SER A 310 -3.63 -27.33 1.70
C SER A 310 -4.61 -28.42 1.31
N ARG A 311 -5.73 -28.00 0.72
CA ARG A 311 -6.66 -28.94 0.08
C ARG A 311 -6.09 -29.40 -1.27
N PRO A 312 -6.32 -30.65 -1.69
CA PRO A 312 -5.76 -31.19 -2.94
C PRO A 312 -6.14 -30.40 -4.20
N GLU A 313 -7.26 -29.68 -4.18
CA GLU A 313 -7.75 -28.91 -5.32
C GLU A 313 -7.02 -27.56 -5.50
N ILE A 314 -6.20 -27.14 -4.53
CA ILE A 314 -5.48 -25.88 -4.57
C ILE A 314 -4.12 -26.10 -5.25
N SER A 315 -3.89 -25.40 -6.35
CA SER A 315 -2.57 -25.37 -6.99
C SER A 315 -1.60 -24.55 -6.14
N MET A 316 -0.72 -25.24 -5.41
CA MET A 316 0.37 -24.64 -4.65
C MET A 316 1.60 -24.44 -5.54
N LYS A 317 2.16 -23.22 -5.55
CA LYS A 317 3.39 -22.90 -6.29
C LYS A 317 4.38 -22.21 -5.35
N PHE A 318 5.56 -22.78 -5.21
CA PHE A 318 6.59 -22.27 -4.31
C PHE A 318 7.78 -21.76 -5.12
N TYR A 319 8.36 -20.65 -4.71
CA TYR A 319 9.54 -20.10 -5.35
C TYR A 319 10.58 -19.71 -4.30
N ILE A 320 11.83 -20.12 -4.57
CA ILE A 320 13.00 -19.81 -3.74
C ILE A 320 13.92 -18.90 -4.55
N ASN A 321 14.59 -17.97 -3.89
CA ASN A 321 15.59 -17.13 -4.51
C ASN A 321 16.95 -17.83 -4.49
N GLN A 322 17.53 -18.07 -5.66
CA GLN A 322 18.89 -18.57 -5.84
C GLN A 322 19.74 -17.47 -6.50
N GLY A 323 20.44 -16.70 -5.67
CA GLY A 323 21.13 -15.49 -6.13
C GLY A 323 20.13 -14.44 -6.65
N SER A 324 20.25 -14.06 -7.92
CA SER A 324 19.34 -13.11 -8.59
C SER A 324 18.15 -13.77 -9.29
N ARG A 325 18.05 -15.11 -9.29
CA ARG A 325 17.00 -15.85 -9.99
C ARG A 325 15.94 -16.38 -9.03
N LYS A 326 14.68 -16.29 -9.44
CA LYS A 326 13.55 -16.98 -8.80
C LYS A 326 13.37 -18.32 -9.49
N VAL A 327 13.43 -19.39 -8.73
CA VAL A 327 13.30 -20.76 -9.25
C VAL A 327 12.04 -21.38 -8.65
N LEU A 328 11.22 -21.98 -9.51
CA LEU A 328 10.08 -22.77 -9.07
C LEU A 328 10.61 -23.96 -8.28
N TYR A 329 10.19 -24.06 -7.03
CA TYR A 329 10.46 -25.21 -6.18
C TYR A 329 9.32 -26.22 -6.38
N VAL A 330 9.71 -27.44 -6.77
CA VAL A 330 8.82 -28.59 -6.86
C VAL A 330 9.25 -29.51 -5.72
N PRO A 331 8.44 -29.67 -4.65
CA PRO A 331 8.68 -30.67 -3.63
C PRO A 331 8.77 -32.05 -4.29
N GLU A 332 9.74 -32.86 -3.88
CA GLU A 332 9.82 -34.26 -4.33
C GLU A 332 8.69 -35.06 -3.65
N ASP A 333 8.07 -35.98 -4.41
CA ASP A 333 6.92 -36.80 -3.97
C ASP A 333 7.22 -37.71 -2.76
#